data_AF-A0A7J4VI92-F1
#
_entry.id   AF-A0A7J4VI92-F1
#
_cell.length_a   1.000
_cell.length_b   1.000
_cell.length_c   1.000
_cell.angle_alpha   90.00
_cell.angle_beta   90.00
_cell.angle_gamma   90.00
#
_symmetry.space_group_name_H-M   'P 1'
#
loop_
_entity.id
_entity.type
_entity.pdbx_description
1 polymer ?
#
loop_
_entity_poly.entity_id
_entity_poly.type
_entity_poly.pdbx_seq_one_letter_code
_entity_poly.pdbx_strand_id
1 'polypeptide(L)'
;MNIRVDVPQHATVDIAAASKMWADGKSATQIAERFGVTRNVVIGITSRNRGLFPSKTAEKEYNPKLLAKASKLWNEGLSLRAIGKVVGRTQPTVGRIVRKFPELFQPRDPIARAAPIAQPAPKKQPKLFVESAPDLDWVPPIDGKTYDADRLQHGKTLLDVGSSECKWPLNAGGPFLFCADTAVGGNYCAHHRMRSVRAA
;
A
#
# COMPACT_ATOMS: atom_id res chain seq x y z
N MET A 1 -37.39 -16.34 1.89
CA MET A 1 -36.46 -17.35 1.34
C MET A 1 -35.04 -16.90 1.66
N ASN A 2 -34.46 -17.42 2.74
CA ASN A 2 -33.07 -17.11 3.10
C ASN A 2 -32.13 -17.97 2.24
N ILE A 3 -31.43 -17.33 1.31
CA ILE A 3 -30.31 -17.94 0.59
C ILE A 3 -29.19 -18.14 1.61
N ARG A 4 -29.05 -19.36 2.12
CA ARG A 4 -27.81 -19.80 2.78
C ARG A 4 -26.74 -19.80 1.69
N VAL A 5 -25.88 -18.78 1.69
CA VAL A 5 -24.60 -18.86 1.01
C VAL A 5 -23.75 -19.84 1.81
N ASP A 6 -23.67 -21.08 1.35
CA ASP A 6 -22.70 -22.05 1.85
C ASP A 6 -21.31 -21.45 1.67
N VAL A 7 -20.73 -20.94 2.76
CA VAL A 7 -19.34 -20.53 2.82
C VAL A 7 -18.52 -21.80 2.58
N PRO A 8 -17.76 -21.92 1.48
CA PRO A 8 -17.00 -23.13 1.20
C PRO A 8 -16.03 -23.34 2.34
N GLN A 9 -16.23 -24.40 3.11
CA GLN A 9 -15.23 -24.88 4.07
C GLN A 9 -13.93 -25.02 3.27
N HIS A 10 -12.91 -24.22 3.61
CA HIS A 10 -11.66 -24.21 2.86
C HIS A 10 -11.13 -25.64 2.79
N ALA A 11 -11.16 -26.24 1.59
CA ALA A 11 -10.48 -27.49 1.35
C ALA A 11 -9.03 -27.32 1.83
N THR A 12 -8.64 -28.10 2.82
CA THR A 12 -7.31 -28.00 3.42
C THR A 12 -6.29 -28.33 2.34
N VAL A 13 -5.51 -27.32 1.92
CA VAL A 13 -4.45 -27.52 0.93
C VAL A 13 -3.37 -28.39 1.55
N ASP A 14 -3.11 -29.55 0.94
CA ASP A 14 -1.95 -30.36 1.30
C ASP A 14 -0.67 -29.61 0.94
N ILE A 15 0.06 -29.17 1.98
CA ILE A 15 1.27 -28.36 1.88
C ILE A 15 2.39 -29.15 1.16
N ALA A 16 2.50 -30.46 1.39
CA ALA A 16 3.53 -31.28 0.77
C ALA A 16 3.27 -31.45 -0.73
N ALA A 17 2.02 -31.76 -1.10
CA ALA A 17 1.61 -31.84 -2.51
C ALA A 17 1.74 -30.48 -3.23
N ALA A 18 1.39 -29.38 -2.57
CA ALA A 18 1.56 -28.03 -3.11
C ALA A 18 3.04 -27.65 -3.27
N SER A 19 3.92 -28.05 -2.33
CA SER A 19 5.36 -27.81 -2.39
C SER A 19 6.00 -28.56 -3.57
N LYS A 20 5.60 -29.82 -3.79
CA LYS A 20 6.03 -30.58 -4.98
C LYS A 20 5.64 -29.88 -6.27
N MET A 21 4.37 -29.47 -6.42
CA MET A 21 3.91 -28.72 -7.59
C MET A 21 4.64 -27.39 -7.77
N TRP A 22 5.01 -26.73 -6.68
CA TRP A 22 5.79 -25.50 -6.72
C TRP A 22 7.20 -25.76 -7.27
N ALA A 23 7.87 -26.81 -6.81
CA ALA A 23 9.17 -27.26 -7.32
C ALA A 23 9.09 -27.64 -8.80
N ASP A 24 7.99 -28.28 -9.23
CA ASP A 24 7.70 -28.59 -10.64
C ASP A 24 7.43 -27.34 -11.52
N GLY A 25 7.60 -26.13 -10.99
CA GLY A 25 7.48 -24.89 -11.75
C GLY A 25 6.06 -24.32 -11.81
N LYS A 26 5.03 -24.98 -11.27
CA LYS A 26 3.65 -24.49 -11.32
C LYS A 26 3.48 -23.14 -10.58
N SER A 27 2.55 -22.33 -11.09
CA SER A 27 2.17 -21.04 -10.50
C SER A 27 1.17 -21.21 -9.36
N ALA A 28 1.08 -20.20 -8.49
CA ALA A 28 0.10 -20.19 -7.40
C ALA A 28 -1.35 -20.35 -7.88
N THR A 29 -1.68 -19.84 -9.07
CA THR A 29 -3.02 -19.99 -9.67
C THR A 29 -3.29 -21.44 -10.05
N GLN A 30 -2.35 -22.10 -10.73
CA GLN A 30 -2.48 -23.52 -11.13
C GLN A 30 -2.52 -24.47 -9.92
N ILE A 31 -1.80 -24.12 -8.86
CA ILE A 31 -1.88 -24.86 -7.59
C ILE A 31 -3.27 -24.65 -6.96
N ALA A 32 -3.76 -23.41 -6.94
CA ALA A 32 -5.06 -23.08 -6.37
C ALA A 32 -6.22 -23.78 -7.09
N GLU A 33 -6.19 -23.81 -8.43
CA GLU A 33 -7.14 -24.57 -9.26
C GLU A 33 -7.18 -26.05 -8.89
N ARG A 34 -6.02 -26.68 -8.68
CA ARG A 34 -5.96 -28.10 -8.32
C ARG A 34 -6.60 -28.39 -6.95
N PHE A 35 -6.47 -27.48 -6.00
CA PHE A 35 -6.99 -27.66 -4.65
C PHE A 35 -8.37 -27.02 -4.44
N GLY A 36 -8.98 -26.43 -5.48
CA GLY A 36 -10.28 -25.77 -5.36
C GLY A 36 -10.26 -24.55 -4.42
N VAL A 37 -9.12 -23.89 -4.25
CA VAL A 37 -8.96 -22.71 -3.39
C VAL A 37 -8.64 -21.47 -4.22
N THR A 38 -8.65 -20.30 -3.58
CA THR A 38 -8.20 -19.08 -4.26
C THR A 38 -6.67 -18.99 -4.29
N ARG A 39 -6.13 -18.29 -5.30
CA ARG A 39 -4.69 -18.00 -5.39
C ARG A 39 -4.14 -17.40 -4.09
N ASN A 40 -4.91 -16.56 -3.41
CA ASN A 40 -4.47 -15.87 -2.19
C ASN A 40 -4.24 -16.84 -1.02
N VAL A 41 -5.03 -17.91 -0.92
CA VAL A 41 -4.82 -18.98 0.06
C VAL A 41 -3.45 -19.63 -0.17
N VAL A 42 -3.15 -20.00 -1.42
CA VAL A 42 -1.84 -20.57 -1.80
C VAL A 42 -0.69 -19.59 -1.53
N ILE A 43 -0.85 -18.31 -1.86
CA ILE A 43 0.15 -17.28 -1.56
C ILE A 43 0.38 -17.17 -0.05
N GLY A 44 -0.67 -17.21 0.76
CA GLY A 44 -0.55 -17.23 2.23
C GLY A 44 0.20 -18.46 2.74
N ILE A 45 -0.05 -19.65 2.16
CA ILE A 45 0.66 -20.87 2.53
C ILE A 45 2.14 -20.78 2.16
N THR A 46 2.48 -20.39 0.93
CA THR A 46 3.88 -20.20 0.52
C THR A 46 4.57 -19.14 1.39
N SER A 47 3.84 -18.04 1.68
CA SER A 47 3.95 -17.12 2.81
C SER A 47 4.79 -17.59 3.99
N ARG A 48 4.18 -18.53 4.68
CA ARG A 48 4.57 -19.03 5.99
C ARG A 48 5.54 -20.20 5.89
N ASN A 49 5.60 -20.84 4.73
CA ASN A 49 6.40 -22.05 4.49
C ASN A 49 7.53 -21.78 3.48
N ARG A 50 8.28 -20.68 3.63
CA ARG A 50 9.32 -20.27 2.66
C ARG A 50 10.43 -21.30 2.44
N GLY A 51 10.72 -22.15 3.43
CA GLY A 51 11.66 -23.27 3.28
C GLY A 51 11.20 -24.33 2.27
N LEU A 52 9.89 -24.56 2.16
CA LEU A 52 9.29 -25.51 1.21
C LEU A 52 8.87 -24.86 -0.12
N PHE A 53 8.75 -23.53 -0.13
CA PHE A 53 8.32 -22.73 -1.27
C PHE A 53 9.30 -21.57 -1.51
N PRO A 54 10.50 -21.87 -2.08
CA PRO A 54 11.49 -20.83 -2.35
C PRO A 54 10.93 -19.79 -3.34
N SER A 55 11.34 -18.54 -3.14
CA SER A 55 10.87 -17.42 -3.96
C SER A 55 11.42 -17.51 -5.38
N LYS A 56 10.54 -17.78 -6.35
CA LYS A 56 10.84 -17.71 -7.79
C LYS A 56 11.17 -16.29 -8.28
N THR A 57 10.90 -15.27 -7.47
CA THR A 57 11.13 -13.86 -7.84
C THR A 57 12.62 -13.56 -7.94
N ALA A 58 13.44 -14.03 -7.00
CA ALA A 58 14.88 -13.79 -7.01
C ALA A 58 15.54 -14.40 -8.26
N GLU A 59 15.15 -15.62 -8.61
CA GLU A 59 15.66 -16.34 -9.77
C GLU A 59 15.30 -15.66 -11.10
N LYS A 60 14.08 -15.12 -11.22
CA LYS A 60 13.66 -14.32 -12.39
C LYS A 60 14.27 -12.91 -12.43
N GLU A 61 14.49 -12.30 -11.28
CA GLU A 61 15.02 -10.92 -11.19
C GLU A 61 16.53 -10.88 -11.47
N TYR A 62 17.27 -11.93 -11.13
CA TYR A 62 18.73 -12.02 -11.27
C TYR A 62 19.17 -13.10 -12.26
N ASN A 63 18.50 -13.20 -13.41
CA ASN A 63 18.92 -14.11 -14.47
C ASN A 63 20.35 -13.75 -14.93
N PRO A 64 21.31 -14.69 -14.98
CA PRO A 64 22.69 -14.41 -15.36
C PRO A 64 22.82 -13.78 -16.75
N LYS A 65 21.96 -14.13 -17.72
CA LYS A 65 21.93 -13.49 -19.04
C LYS A 65 21.53 -12.02 -18.96
N LEU A 66 20.59 -11.70 -18.07
CA LEU A 66 20.15 -10.32 -17.84
C LEU A 66 21.25 -9.50 -17.17
N LEU A 67 21.92 -10.08 -16.15
CA LEU A 67 23.03 -9.42 -15.46
C LEU A 67 24.19 -9.12 -16.41
N ALA A 68 24.58 -10.09 -17.25
CA ALA A 68 25.62 -9.90 -18.26
C ALA A 68 25.26 -8.79 -19.26
N LYS A 69 24.01 -8.79 -19.76
CA LYS A 69 23.53 -7.74 -20.68
C LYS A 69 23.49 -6.36 -20.00
N ALA A 70 23.02 -6.29 -18.76
CA ALA A 70 22.94 -5.04 -18.01
C ALA A 70 24.33 -4.47 -17.68
N SER A 71 25.29 -5.33 -17.29
CA SER A 71 26.69 -4.97 -17.03
C SER A 71 27.36 -4.45 -18.30
N LYS A 72 27.18 -5.11 -19.44
CA LYS A 72 27.70 -4.64 -20.73
C LYS A 72 27.21 -3.22 -21.07
N LEU A 73 25.89 -3.01 -21.03
CA LEU A 73 25.30 -1.69 -21.30
C LEU A 73 25.73 -0.64 -20.26
N TRP A 74 26.03 -1.08 -19.03
CA TRP A 74 26.56 -0.19 -18.01
C TRP A 74 27.99 0.26 -18.33
N ASN A 75 28.85 -0.65 -18.78
CA ASN A 75 30.23 -0.30 -19.15
C ASN A 75 30.29 0.53 -20.45
N GLU A 76 29.30 0.40 -21.33
CA GLU A 76 29.08 1.27 -22.50
C GLU A 76 28.56 2.68 -22.12
N GLY A 77 28.33 2.97 -20.83
CA GLY A 77 27.97 4.30 -20.35
C GLY A 77 26.47 4.63 -20.38
N LEU A 78 25.60 3.71 -20.79
CA LEU A 78 24.15 3.98 -20.86
C LEU A 78 23.56 4.32 -19.49
N SER A 79 22.54 5.19 -19.46
CA SER A 79 21.83 5.49 -18.23
C SER A 79 21.01 4.30 -17.72
N LEU A 80 20.73 4.23 -16.41
CA LEU A 80 19.87 3.19 -15.81
C LEU A 80 18.51 3.05 -16.51
N ARG A 81 17.94 4.17 -16.99
CA ARG A 81 16.67 4.20 -17.72
C ARG A 81 16.79 3.56 -19.10
N ALA A 82 17.88 3.86 -19.83
CA ALA A 82 18.15 3.27 -21.13
C ALA A 82 18.43 1.76 -21.01
N ILE A 83 19.23 1.35 -20.02
CA ILE A 83 19.49 -0.06 -19.71
C ILE A 83 18.16 -0.77 -19.46
N GLY A 84 17.30 -0.21 -18.60
CA GLY A 84 15.97 -0.76 -18.31
C GLY A 84 15.13 -1.00 -19.57
N LYS A 85 15.08 -0.02 -20.49
CA LYS A 85 14.36 -0.16 -21.76
C LYS A 85 14.89 -1.33 -22.61
N VAL A 86 16.21 -1.54 -22.64
CA VAL A 86 16.86 -2.59 -23.45
C VAL A 86 16.78 -3.98 -22.81
N VAL A 87 16.77 -4.07 -21.47
CA VAL A 87 16.64 -5.34 -20.74
C VAL A 87 15.19 -5.70 -20.38
N GLY A 88 14.22 -4.85 -20.73
CA GLY A 88 12.81 -5.06 -20.42
C GLY A 88 12.48 -4.92 -18.92
N ARG A 89 13.18 -4.02 -18.21
CA ARG A 89 13.02 -3.75 -16.77
C ARG A 89 12.81 -2.27 -16.49
N THR A 90 12.27 -1.95 -15.32
CA THR A 90 12.12 -0.57 -14.87
C THR A 90 13.45 0.00 -14.36
N GLN A 91 13.62 1.32 -14.44
CA GLN A 91 14.82 2.00 -13.92
C GLN A 91 15.11 1.68 -12.44
N PRO A 92 14.12 1.63 -11.52
CA PRO A 92 14.37 1.28 -10.12
C PRO A 92 14.86 -0.16 -9.95
N THR A 93 14.38 -1.10 -10.77
CA THR A 93 14.85 -2.49 -10.76
C THR A 93 16.31 -2.58 -11.21
N VAL A 94 16.69 -1.90 -12.29
CA VAL A 94 18.10 -1.84 -12.72
C VAL A 94 18.97 -1.20 -11.65
N GLY A 95 18.51 -0.14 -10.99
CA GLY A 95 19.22 0.48 -9.86
C GLY A 95 19.43 -0.48 -8.67
N ARG A 96 18.44 -1.32 -8.35
CA ARG A 96 18.58 -2.39 -7.34
C ARG A 96 19.60 -3.45 -7.76
N ILE A 97 19.64 -3.82 -9.05
CA ILE A 97 20.63 -4.77 -9.58
C ILE A 97 22.04 -4.21 -9.42
N VAL A 98 22.29 -2.96 -9.84
CA VAL A 98 23.61 -2.31 -9.73
C VAL A 98 24.11 -2.29 -8.28
N ARG A 99 23.23 -1.95 -7.32
CA ARG A 99 23.59 -1.93 -5.89
C ARG A 99 23.86 -3.31 -5.31
N LYS A 100 23.23 -4.34 -5.85
CA LYS A 100 23.32 -5.71 -5.31
C LYS A 100 24.54 -6.47 -5.85
N PHE A 101 25.03 -6.13 -7.04
CA PHE A 101 26.16 -6.78 -7.69
C PHE A 101 27.27 -5.76 -8.02
N PRO A 102 27.83 -5.06 -7.03
CA PRO A 102 28.83 -4.00 -7.28
C PRO A 102 30.06 -4.48 -8.08
N GLU A 103 30.38 -5.76 -8.02
CA GLU A 103 31.47 -6.39 -8.79
C GLU A 103 31.23 -6.41 -10.31
N LEU A 104 29.97 -6.44 -10.75
CA LEU A 104 29.61 -6.44 -12.17
C LEU A 104 29.44 -5.02 -12.76
N PHE A 105 29.29 -4.02 -11.90
CA PHE A 105 28.97 -2.64 -12.27
C PHE A 105 30.03 -1.71 -11.71
N GLN A 106 31.10 -1.50 -12.48
CA GLN A 106 32.20 -0.64 -12.06
C GLN A 106 31.71 0.77 -11.70
N PRO A 107 32.24 1.38 -10.62
CA PRO A 107 31.95 2.77 -10.29
C PRO A 107 32.24 3.68 -11.48
N ARG A 108 31.26 4.50 -11.87
CA ARG A 108 31.48 5.54 -12.87
C ARG A 108 31.99 6.78 -12.18
N ASP A 109 33.01 7.42 -12.74
CA ASP A 109 33.52 8.69 -12.23
C ASP A 109 32.37 9.72 -12.13
N PRO A 110 32.19 10.35 -10.95
CA PRO A 110 31.17 11.39 -10.77
C PRO A 110 31.29 12.54 -11.78
N ILE A 111 32.51 12.76 -12.28
CA ILE A 111 32.91 13.85 -13.19
C ILE A 111 32.36 13.64 -14.62
N ALA A 112 32.13 12.39 -15.03
CA ALA A 112 31.60 12.06 -16.36
C ALA A 112 30.06 12.01 -16.41
N ARG A 113 29.37 12.40 -15.33
CA ARG A 113 27.94 12.72 -15.43
C ARG A 113 27.84 14.01 -16.21
N ALA A 114 27.74 13.90 -17.54
CA ALA A 114 27.21 14.98 -18.37
C ALA A 114 26.02 15.56 -17.60
N ALA A 115 26.13 16.85 -17.26
CA ALA A 115 25.18 17.53 -16.40
C ALA A 115 23.77 17.10 -16.83
N PRO A 116 22.89 16.69 -15.89
CA PRO A 116 21.54 16.30 -16.26
C PRO A 116 20.99 17.41 -17.16
N ILE A 117 20.65 17.08 -18.41
CA ILE A 117 19.89 17.98 -19.28
C ILE A 117 18.77 18.46 -18.39
N ALA A 118 18.79 19.75 -18.05
CA ALA A 118 17.87 20.33 -17.10
C ALA A 118 16.47 20.04 -17.64
N GLN A 119 15.83 19.01 -17.10
CA GLN A 119 14.41 18.84 -17.34
C GLN A 119 13.81 20.14 -16.81
N PRO A 120 13.01 20.86 -17.62
CA PRO A 120 12.32 22.03 -17.12
C PRO A 120 11.62 21.55 -15.85
N ALA A 121 11.96 22.18 -14.72
CA ALA A 121 11.38 21.84 -13.45
C ALA A 121 9.86 21.76 -13.68
N PRO A 122 9.17 20.70 -13.23
CA PRO A 122 7.72 20.68 -13.31
C PRO A 122 7.29 22.01 -12.71
N LYS A 123 6.66 22.87 -13.54
CA LYS A 123 6.17 24.16 -13.09
C LYS A 123 5.34 23.80 -11.87
N LYS A 124 5.82 24.17 -10.68
CA LYS A 124 5.03 24.05 -9.46
C LYS A 124 3.80 24.85 -9.83
N GLN A 125 2.70 24.16 -10.14
CA GLN A 125 1.44 24.85 -10.23
C GLN A 125 1.36 25.60 -8.90
N PRO A 126 1.16 26.92 -8.90
CA PRO A 126 0.82 27.58 -7.67
C PRO A 126 -0.32 26.74 -7.13
N LYS A 127 -0.12 26.16 -5.93
CA LYS A 127 -1.26 25.65 -5.18
C LYS A 127 -2.15 26.87 -5.14
N LEU A 128 -3.25 26.84 -5.91
CA LEU A 128 -4.29 27.83 -5.80
C LEU A 128 -4.54 27.88 -4.30
N PHE A 129 -4.13 28.99 -3.69
CA PHE A 129 -4.57 29.31 -2.36
C PHE A 129 -6.08 29.38 -2.54
N VAL A 130 -6.75 28.30 -2.16
CA VAL A 130 -8.15 28.40 -1.82
C VAL A 130 -8.13 29.41 -0.70
N GLU A 131 -8.59 30.62 -1.01
CA GLU A 131 -8.85 31.66 -0.05
C GLU A 131 -9.63 30.98 1.07
N SER A 132 -8.98 30.90 2.24
CA SER A 132 -9.52 30.25 3.41
C SER A 132 -10.97 30.72 3.56
N ALA A 133 -11.89 29.77 3.65
CA ALA A 133 -13.29 30.07 3.93
C ALA A 133 -13.34 31.09 5.10
N PRO A 134 -14.26 32.07 5.04
CA PRO A 134 -14.33 33.14 6.03
C PRO A 134 -14.39 32.54 7.43
N ASP A 135 -13.58 33.11 8.33
CA ASP A 135 -13.48 32.77 9.75
C ASP A 135 -14.87 32.60 10.38
N LEU A 136 -15.34 31.37 10.46
CA LEU A 136 -16.49 30.96 11.29
C LEU A 136 -15.98 30.07 12.44
N ASP A 137 -14.88 30.46 13.07
CA ASP A 137 -14.29 29.72 14.19
C ASP A 137 -14.44 30.45 15.53
N TRP A 138 -15.58 31.13 15.76
CA TRP A 138 -16.09 31.21 17.13
C TRP A 138 -16.91 29.95 17.42
N VAL A 139 -16.21 28.85 17.72
CA VAL A 139 -16.82 27.77 18.48
C VAL A 139 -16.78 28.23 19.94
N PRO A 140 -17.92 28.50 20.59
CA PRO A 140 -17.91 28.84 22.01
C PRO A 140 -17.13 27.77 22.78
N PRO A 141 -16.41 28.11 23.86
CA PRO A 141 -15.69 27.12 24.68
C PRO A 141 -16.71 26.25 25.44
N ILE A 142 -17.36 25.36 24.69
CA ILE A 142 -18.24 24.33 25.21
C ILE A 142 -17.30 23.26 25.75
N ASP A 143 -17.45 22.93 27.04
CA ASP A 143 -16.81 21.77 27.65
C ASP A 143 -17.01 20.55 26.73
N GLY A 144 -15.94 19.80 26.45
CA GLY A 144 -16.04 18.63 25.58
C GLY A 144 -17.10 17.63 26.05
N LYS A 145 -17.39 17.58 27.35
CA LYS A 145 -18.46 16.74 27.91
C LYS A 145 -19.87 17.27 27.60
N THR A 146 -20.07 18.58 27.62
CA THR A 146 -21.38 19.18 27.29
C THR A 146 -21.65 19.08 25.80
N TYR A 147 -20.63 19.28 24.96
CA TYR A 147 -20.74 19.05 23.52
C TYR A 147 -21.10 17.59 23.18
N ASP A 148 -20.49 16.61 23.87
CA ASP A 148 -20.82 15.20 23.67
C ASP A 148 -22.27 14.87 24.05
N ALA A 149 -22.77 15.48 25.13
CA ALA A 149 -24.15 15.30 25.59
C ALA A 149 -25.17 15.87 24.58
N ASP A 150 -24.92 17.06 24.03
CA ASP A 150 -25.78 17.68 23.02
C ASP A 150 -25.80 16.89 21.71
N ARG A 151 -24.63 16.34 21.32
CA ARG A 151 -24.53 15.51 20.12
C ARG A 151 -25.21 14.15 20.28
N LEU A 152 -25.49 13.68 21.50
CA LEU A 152 -26.13 12.38 21.72
C LEU A 152 -27.51 12.29 21.06
N GLN A 153 -28.25 13.40 20.99
CA GLN A 153 -29.56 13.48 20.32
C GLN A 153 -29.48 13.28 18.79
N HIS A 154 -28.32 13.60 18.20
CA HIS A 154 -28.05 13.50 16.77
C HIS A 154 -27.14 12.31 16.46
N GLY A 155 -26.85 11.49 17.47
CA GLY A 155 -25.90 10.40 17.38
C GLY A 155 -26.43 9.29 16.48
N LYS A 156 -25.56 8.77 15.62
CA LYS A 156 -25.86 7.63 14.74
C LYS A 156 -25.13 6.39 15.20
N THR A 157 -25.64 5.21 14.84
CA THR A 157 -24.89 3.97 15.08
C THR A 157 -23.68 3.90 14.13
N LEU A 158 -22.74 3.00 14.40
CA LEU A 158 -21.58 2.78 13.53
C LEU A 158 -21.97 2.39 12.09
N LEU A 159 -23.14 1.78 11.91
CA LEU A 159 -23.62 1.36 10.60
C LEU A 159 -24.24 2.53 9.82
N ASP A 160 -24.81 3.51 10.53
CA ASP A 160 -25.53 4.64 9.95
C ASP A 160 -24.66 5.88 9.76
N VAL A 161 -23.47 5.91 10.36
CA VAL A 161 -22.52 7.02 10.24
C VAL A 161 -21.82 7.00 8.87
N GLY A 162 -21.95 8.10 8.12
CA GLY A 162 -21.40 8.26 6.78
C GLY A 162 -19.87 8.44 6.75
N SER A 163 -19.31 8.37 5.55
CA SER A 163 -17.86 8.54 5.33
C SER A 163 -17.33 9.92 5.71
N SER A 164 -18.16 10.97 5.53
CA SER A 164 -17.89 12.37 5.85
C SER A 164 -18.48 12.81 7.20
N GLU A 165 -18.83 11.86 8.07
CA GLU A 165 -19.42 12.13 9.37
C GLU A 165 -18.48 11.73 10.51
N CYS A 166 -18.59 12.44 11.64
CA CYS A 166 -17.71 12.33 12.79
C CYS A 166 -17.92 10.99 13.51
N LYS A 167 -16.85 10.21 13.62
CA LYS A 167 -16.81 8.87 14.24
C LYS A 167 -16.37 8.89 15.70
N TRP A 168 -16.57 10.01 16.40
CA TRP A 168 -16.25 10.10 17.83
C TRP A 168 -17.34 9.38 18.64
N PRO A 169 -16.98 8.41 19.51
CA PRO A 169 -17.95 7.72 20.36
C PRO A 169 -18.43 8.65 21.47
N LEU A 170 -19.76 8.77 21.64
CA LEU A 170 -20.37 9.66 22.63
C LEU A 170 -20.67 8.97 23.96
N ASN A 171 -20.86 7.65 23.95
CA ASN A 171 -21.28 6.88 25.11
C ASN A 171 -20.53 5.54 25.24
N ALA A 172 -20.48 5.03 26.47
CA ALA A 172 -19.80 3.78 26.83
C ALA A 172 -20.77 2.59 26.97
N GLY A 173 -22.02 2.71 26.52
CA GLY A 173 -23.06 1.69 26.64
C GLY A 173 -23.91 1.58 25.39
N GLY A 174 -24.49 0.39 25.15
CA GLY A 174 -25.34 0.14 23.98
C GLY A 174 -26.68 0.88 24.08
N PRO A 175 -27.20 1.44 22.97
CA PRO A 175 -26.59 1.48 21.63
C PRO A 175 -25.41 2.46 21.57
N PHE A 176 -24.31 2.05 20.92
CA PHE A 176 -23.15 2.92 20.71
C PHE A 176 -23.47 3.98 19.67
N LEU A 177 -23.45 5.24 20.10
CA LEU A 177 -23.76 6.40 19.28
C LEU A 177 -22.48 7.19 18.98
N PHE A 178 -22.37 7.60 17.72
CA PHE A 178 -21.27 8.37 17.18
C PHE A 178 -21.75 9.78 16.85
N CYS A 179 -20.87 10.76 17.04
CA CYS A 179 -21.17 12.18 16.89
C CYS A 179 -21.94 12.53 15.62
N ALA A 180 -21.59 11.93 14.47
CA ALA A 180 -22.24 12.13 13.18
C ALA A 180 -22.28 13.58 12.66
N ASP A 181 -21.49 14.48 13.25
CA ASP A 181 -21.31 15.85 12.73
C ASP A 181 -20.39 15.87 11.52
N THR A 182 -20.37 16.97 10.76
CA THR A 182 -19.58 17.06 9.52
C THR A 182 -18.09 16.90 9.80
N ALA A 183 -17.47 15.87 9.22
CA ALA A 183 -16.05 15.62 9.30
C ALA A 183 -15.34 16.19 8.06
N VAL A 184 -14.67 17.34 8.24
CA VAL A 184 -13.93 18.01 7.17
C VAL A 184 -12.50 17.48 7.12
N GLY A 185 -12.17 16.74 6.06
CA GLY A 185 -10.81 16.26 5.81
C GLY A 185 -10.32 15.17 6.77
N GLY A 186 -11.23 14.39 7.37
CA GLY A 186 -10.86 13.30 8.29
C GLY A 186 -12.06 12.51 8.81
N ASN A 187 -11.86 11.80 9.91
CA ASN A 187 -12.90 11.00 10.58
C ASN A 187 -13.65 11.75 11.70
N TYR A 188 -13.26 12.98 12.01
CA TYR A 188 -13.80 13.74 13.13
C TYR A 188 -14.19 15.16 12.69
N CYS A 189 -15.22 15.73 13.33
CA CYS A 189 -15.55 17.15 13.21
C CYS A 189 -14.45 18.03 13.85
N ALA A 190 -14.51 19.34 13.64
CA ALA A 190 -13.51 20.28 14.17
C ALA A 190 -13.32 20.14 15.70
N HIS A 191 -14.41 20.02 16.45
CA HIS A 191 -14.38 19.87 17.91
C HIS A 191 -13.70 18.56 18.35
N HIS A 192 -14.10 17.41 17.79
CA HIS A 192 -13.54 16.11 18.14
C HIS A 192 -12.13 15.89 17.58
N ARG A 193 -11.78 16.54 16.48
CA ARG A 193 -10.41 16.58 15.96
C ARG A 193 -9.48 17.23 16.98
N MET A 194 -9.85 18.38 17.55
CA MET A 194 -9.05 19.05 18.59
C MET A 194 -8.87 18.20 19.85
N ARG A 195 -9.87 17.40 20.21
CA ARG A 195 -9.79 16.48 21.36
C ARG A 195 -8.96 15.22 21.06
N SER A 196 -9.00 14.71 19.83
CA SER A 196 -8.21 13.53 19.42
C SER A 196 -6.70 13.76 19.41
N VAL A 197 -6.24 15.00 19.21
CA VAL A 197 -4.82 15.35 19.09
C VAL A 197 -4.14 15.70 20.42
N ARG A 198 -4.90 15.82 21.52
CA ARG A 198 -4.40 16.25 22.84
C ARG A 198 -4.20 15.12 23.86
N ALA A 199 -4.04 13.88 23.41
CA ALA A 199 -3.60 12.79 24.27
C ALA A 199 -2.09 12.56 24.05
N ALA A 200 -1.27 13.32 24.78
CA ALA A 200 0.16 13.08 24.99
C ALA A 200 0.47 13.25 26.48
#